data_AF-A0A5D3CC64-F1
#
_entry.id   AF-A0A5D3CC64-F1
#
_cell.length_a   1.000
_cell.length_b   1.000
_cell.length_c   1.000
_cell.angle_alpha   90.00
_cell.angle_beta   90.00
_cell.angle_gamma   90.00
#
_symmetry.space_group_name_H-M   'P 1'
#
loop_
_entity.id
_entity.type
_entity.pdbx_description
1 polymer ?
#
loop_
_entity_poly.entity_id
_entity_poly.type
_entity_poly.pdbx_seq_one_letter_code
_entity_poly.pdbx_strand_id
1 'polypeptide(L)'
;MTSSSRLPKHSWTKEEEASLIECLVELVNAGGWRSGNGTFRPEYLNQLERMMAFKILGCNIHASTIDSRIKLMKRMFHALAEMRGPTCSGF
;
A
#
# COMPACT_ATOMS: atom_id res chain seq x y z
N MET A 1 -26.76 -15.37 -14.15
CA MET A 1 -26.25 -14.19 -13.41
C MET A 1 -25.34 -14.69 -12.32
N THR A 2 -24.02 -14.69 -12.54
CA THR A 2 -23.04 -15.08 -11.53
C THR A 2 -22.78 -13.89 -10.63
N SER A 3 -23.40 -13.89 -9.45
CA SER A 3 -23.10 -12.93 -8.40
C SER A 3 -21.66 -13.14 -7.96
N SER A 4 -20.73 -12.34 -8.49
CA SER A 4 -19.40 -12.20 -7.92
C SER A 4 -19.57 -11.68 -6.50
N SER A 5 -19.37 -12.55 -5.51
CA SER A 5 -19.33 -12.19 -4.11
C SER A 5 -18.13 -11.26 -3.90
N ARG A 6 -18.37 -9.96 -4.06
CA ARG A 6 -17.41 -8.95 -3.64
C ARG A 6 -17.26 -9.11 -2.13
N LEU A 7 -16.12 -9.67 -1.72
CA LEU A 7 -15.67 -9.65 -0.32
C LEU A 7 -15.92 -8.24 0.25
N PRO A 8 -16.39 -8.12 1.49
CA PRO A 8 -16.51 -6.82 2.13
C PRO A 8 -15.17 -6.10 1.99
N LYS A 9 -15.17 -4.97 1.26
CA LYS A 9 -13.95 -4.17 1.12
C LYS A 9 -13.61 -3.64 2.50
N HIS A 10 -12.43 -3.98 3.01
CA HIS A 10 -11.90 -3.40 4.22
C HIS A 10 -11.99 -1.87 4.14
N SER A 11 -12.70 -1.26 5.08
CA SER A 11 -12.82 0.18 5.17
C SER A 11 -11.60 0.71 5.90
N TRP A 12 -10.65 1.23 5.15
CA TRP A 12 -9.41 1.80 5.69
C TRP A 12 -9.71 3.01 6.60
N THR A 13 -9.20 2.97 7.83
CA THR A 13 -9.22 4.14 8.72
C THR A 13 -7.99 5.02 8.48
N LYS A 14 -8.01 6.26 9.01
CA LYS A 14 -6.87 7.17 8.88
C LYS A 14 -5.64 6.64 9.62
N GLU A 15 -5.86 5.96 10.73
CA GLU A 15 -4.83 5.33 11.57
C GLU A 15 -4.17 4.17 10.82
N GLU A 16 -4.96 3.32 10.17
CA GLU A 16 -4.45 2.22 9.34
C GLU A 16 -3.66 2.74 8.12
N GLU A 17 -4.15 3.80 7.47
CA GLU A 17 -3.44 4.43 6.36
C GLU A 17 -2.12 5.05 6.80
N ALA A 18 -2.10 5.75 7.93
CA ALA A 18 -0.88 6.34 8.49
C ALA A 18 0.12 5.25 8.88
N SER A 19 -0.33 4.19 9.55
CA SER A 19 0.51 3.04 9.91
C SER A 19 1.07 2.34 8.67
N LEU A 20 0.30 2.21 7.59
CA LEU A 20 0.80 1.63 6.35
C LEU A 20 1.94 2.46 5.75
N ILE A 21 1.80 3.78 5.72
CA ILE A 21 2.84 4.68 5.21
C ILE A 21 4.10 4.59 6.08
N GLU A 22 3.94 4.61 7.40
CA GLU A 22 5.05 4.48 8.34
C GLU A 22 5.79 3.14 8.16
N CYS A 23 5.06 2.03 8.08
CA CYS A 23 5.62 0.71 7.80
C CYS A 23 6.40 0.68 6.48
N LEU A 24 5.90 1.31 5.42
CA LEU A 24 6.59 1.39 4.12
C LEU A 24 7.91 2.17 4.23
N VAL A 25 7.92 3.27 4.98
CA VAL A 25 9.12 4.09 5.21
C VAL A 25 10.15 3.29 6.02
N GLU A 26 9.75 2.66 7.11
CA GLU A 26 10.60 1.80 7.93
C GLU A 26 11.19 0.65 7.09
N LEU A 27 10.36 0.00 6.25
CA LEU A 27 10.79 -1.10 5.40
C LEU A 27 11.86 -0.68 4.38
N VAL A 28 11.71 0.52 3.81
CA VAL A 28 12.71 1.11 2.90
C VAL A 28 14.00 1.45 3.64
N ASN A 29 13.89 2.05 4.83
CA ASN A 29 15.04 2.50 5.61
C ASN A 29 15.84 1.35 6.23
N ALA A 30 15.19 0.20 6.48
CA ALA A 30 15.87 -1.00 6.97
C ALA A 30 16.90 -1.59 5.98
N GLY A 31 16.91 -1.15 4.71
CA GLY A 31 17.97 -1.47 3.74
C GLY A 31 17.97 -2.91 3.20
N GLY A 32 17.31 -3.85 3.88
CA GLY A 32 17.26 -5.27 3.50
C GLY A 32 16.12 -5.66 2.54
N TRP A 33 15.14 -4.79 2.32
CA TRP A 33 13.90 -5.14 1.62
C TRP A 33 13.87 -4.73 0.15
N ARG A 34 14.89 -4.02 -0.33
CA ARG A 34 15.05 -3.70 -1.75
C ARG A 34 15.89 -4.77 -2.44
N SER A 35 15.46 -5.12 -3.64
CA SER A 35 16.20 -5.92 -4.62
C SER A 35 17.14 -5.00 -5.41
N GLY A 36 18.17 -5.56 -6.06
CA GLY A 36 19.16 -4.78 -6.82
C GLY A 36 18.59 -3.96 -7.98
N ASN A 37 17.39 -4.28 -8.44
CA ASN A 37 16.64 -3.54 -9.46
C ASN A 37 15.78 -2.39 -8.89
N GLY A 38 15.90 -2.09 -7.59
CA GLY A 38 15.14 -1.03 -6.93
C GLY A 38 13.71 -1.40 -6.52
N THR A 39 13.23 -2.62 -6.81
CA THR A 39 11.92 -3.11 -6.36
C THR A 39 11.99 -3.73 -4.97
N PHE A 40 10.85 -3.91 -4.31
CA PHE A 40 10.81 -4.72 -3.10
C PHE A 40 11.12 -6.19 -3.38
N ARG A 41 11.59 -6.91 -2.36
CA ARG A 41 11.76 -8.36 -2.38
C ARG A 41 10.40 -9.08 -2.42
N PRO A 42 10.34 -10.30 -2.97
CA PRO A 42 9.21 -11.19 -2.74
C PRO A 42 9.02 -11.32 -1.22
N GLU A 43 7.79 -11.27 -0.71
CA GLU A 43 7.41 -11.29 0.73
C GLU A 43 7.31 -9.94 1.46
N TYR A 44 7.65 -8.80 0.84
CA TYR A 44 7.53 -7.50 1.52
C TYR A 44 6.10 -7.21 2.04
N LEU A 45 5.06 -7.70 1.35
CA LEU A 45 3.66 -7.57 1.78
C LEU A 45 3.36 -8.35 3.07
N ASN A 46 3.93 -9.55 3.22
CA ASN A 46 3.77 -10.35 4.43
C ASN A 46 4.46 -9.67 5.61
N GLN A 47 5.60 -9.00 5.36
CA GLN A 47 6.26 -8.20 6.38
C GLN A 47 5.42 -6.98 6.77
N LEU A 48 4.81 -6.28 5.80
CA LEU A 48 3.92 -5.16 6.08
C LEU A 48 2.69 -5.59 6.90
N GLU A 49 2.09 -6.74 6.60
CA GLU A 49 1.00 -7.31 7.40
C GLU A 49 1.42 -7.54 8.85
N ARG A 50 2.60 -8.12 9.08
CA ARG A 50 3.16 -8.32 10.45
C ARG A 50 3.41 -7.00 11.18
N MET A 51 3.98 -6.00 10.48
CA MET A 51 4.25 -4.69 11.07
C MET A 51 2.95 -3.95 11.43
N MET A 52 1.95 -4.02 10.56
CA MET A 52 0.61 -3.46 10.79
C MET A 52 -0.08 -4.11 11.99
N ALA A 53 -0.07 -5.45 12.07
CA ALA A 53 -0.63 -6.18 13.20
C ALA A 53 0.08 -5.87 14.53
N PHE A 54 1.36 -5.53 14.48
CA PHE A 54 2.12 -5.09 15.65
C PHE A 54 1.75 -3.66 16.09
N LYS A 55 1.60 -2.73 15.14
CA LYS A 55 1.29 -1.32 15.44
C LYS A 55 -0.17 -1.09 15.83
N ILE A 56 -1.10 -1.84 15.25
CA ILE A 56 -2.54 -1.67 15.48
C ILE A 56 -3.10 -2.95 16.10
N LEU A 57 -3.43 -2.88 17.39
CA LEU A 57 -4.05 -3.98 18.13
C LEU A 57 -5.36 -4.42 17.45
N GLY A 58 -5.46 -5.70 17.13
CA GLY A 58 -6.64 -6.27 16.47
C GLY A 58 -6.76 -5.94 14.98
N CYS A 59 -5.72 -5.39 14.35
CA CYS A 59 -5.69 -5.16 12.92
C CYS A 59 -5.78 -6.48 12.16
N ASN A 60 -6.85 -6.67 11.38
CA ASN A 60 -7.08 -7.83 10.55
C ASN A 60 -6.91 -7.49 9.06
N ILE A 61 -5.86 -6.72 8.74
CA ILE A 61 -5.54 -6.34 7.37
C ILE A 61 -4.57 -7.37 6.79
N HIS A 62 -5.01 -8.06 5.75
CA HIS A 62 -4.20 -9.03 5.02
C HIS A 62 -3.34 -8.40 3.91
N ALA A 63 -2.26 -9.07 3.54
CA ALA A 63 -1.34 -8.69 2.45
C ALA A 63 -2.04 -8.29 1.14
N SER A 64 -3.13 -8.98 0.76
CA SER A 64 -3.90 -8.67 -0.46
C SER A 64 -4.64 -7.32 -0.38
N THR A 65 -5.15 -6.98 0.81
CA THR A 65 -5.77 -5.68 1.11
C THR A 65 -4.72 -4.58 1.11
N ILE A 66 -3.53 -4.83 1.67
CA ILE A 66 -2.38 -3.92 1.64
C ILE A 66 -1.94 -3.63 0.20
N ASP A 67 -1.74 -4.67 -0.61
CA ASP A 67 -1.31 -4.54 -2.00
C ASP A 67 -2.29 -3.69 -2.82
N SER A 68 -3.59 -3.95 -2.66
CA SER A 68 -4.64 -3.17 -3.31
C SER A 68 -4.61 -1.70 -2.90
N ARG A 69 -4.34 -1.42 -1.63
CA ARG A 69 -4.23 -0.05 -1.11
C ARG A 69 -2.99 0.67 -1.63
N ILE A 70 -1.84 0.02 -1.65
CA ILE A 70 -0.58 0.56 -2.22
C ILE A 70 -0.78 0.88 -3.70
N LYS A 71 -1.41 -0.02 -4.47
CA LYS A 71 -1.72 0.21 -5.89
C LYS A 71 -2.64 1.40 -6.10
N LEU A 72 -3.64 1.59 -5.24
CA LEU A 72 -4.51 2.76 -5.30
C LEU A 72 -3.74 4.06 -5.01
N MET A 73 -2.97 4.09 -3.93
CA MET A 73 -2.16 5.25 -3.56
C MET A 73 -1.17 5.62 -4.66
N LYS A 74 -0.46 4.64 -5.23
CA LYS A 74 0.44 4.87 -6.37
C LYS A 74 -0.24 5.55 -7.54
N ARG A 75 -1.46 5.13 -7.91
CA ARG A 75 -2.23 5.77 -9.00
C ARG A 75 -2.63 7.21 -8.65
N MET A 76 -3.10 7.44 -7.43
CA MET A 76 -3.48 8.80 -6.99
C MET A 76 -2.27 9.75 -6.98
N PHE A 77 -1.14 9.32 -6.41
CA PHE A 77 0.10 10.11 -6.42
C PHE A 77 0.64 10.34 -7.82
N HIS A 78 0.51 9.35 -8.72
CA HIS A 78 0.89 9.52 -10.12
C HIS A 78 0.03 10.57 -10.81
N ALA A 79 -1.30 10.50 -10.68
CA ALA A 79 -2.20 11.51 -11.24
C ALA A 79 -1.92 12.92 -10.68
N LEU A 80 -1.62 13.04 -9.38
CA LEU A 80 -1.21 14.30 -8.77
C LEU A 80 0.12 14.82 -9.32
N ALA A 81 1.09 13.93 -9.55
CA ALA A 81 2.36 14.31 -10.18
C ALA A 81 2.16 14.79 -11.62
N GLU A 82 1.27 14.15 -12.38
CA GLU A 82 0.91 14.57 -13.74
C GLU A 82 0.23 15.94 -13.76
N MET A 83 -0.74 16.19 -12.87
CA MET A 83 -1.39 17.51 -12.73
C MET A 83 -0.40 18.64 -12.41
N ARG A 84 0.67 18.33 -11.68
CA ARG A 84 1.73 19.29 -11.34
C ARG A 84 2.82 19.38 -12.40
N GLY A 85 2.76 18.54 -13.44
CA GLY A 85 3.70 18.54 -14.54
C GLY A 85 3.50 19.74 -15.48
N PRO A 86 4.54 20.12 -16.25
CA PRO A 86 4.47 21.24 -17.19
C PRO A 86 3.51 20.99 -18.37
N THR A 87 3.17 19.73 -18.62
CA THR A 87 2.23 19.28 -19.64
C THR A 87 1.00 18.69 -18.96
N CYS A 88 0.00 19.53 -18.64
CA CYS A 88 -1.35 19.08 -18.29
C CYS A 88 -2.05 18.50 -19.53
N SER A 89 -1.53 17.40 -20.09
CA SER A 89 -2.05 16.77 -21.31
C SER A 89 -2.95 15.56 -21.03
N GLY A 90 -3.29 15.30 -19.75
CA GLY A 90 -4.01 14.10 -19.31
C GLY A 90 -5.30 14.35 -18.53
N PHE A 91 -5.76 15.60 -18.43
CA PHE A 91 -7.06 15.99 -17.85
C PHE A 91 -7.92 16.69 -18.89
#